data_AF-A0ABD4QA52-F1
#
_entry.id   AF-A0ABD4QA52-F1
#
_cell.length_a   1.000
_cell.length_b   1.000
_cell.length_c   1.000
_cell.angle_alpha   90.00
_cell.angle_beta   90.00
_cell.angle_gamma   90.00
#
_symmetry.space_group_name_H-M   'P 1'
#
loop_
_entity.id
_entity.type
_entity.pdbx_description
1 polymer ?
#
loop_
_entity_poly.entity_id
_entity_poly.type
_entity_poly.pdbx_seq_one_letter_code
_entity_poly.pdbx_strand_id
1 'polypeptide(L)' 'SSNNDVENAKVAGINEIANVLPATAVKSKAKKDIDQKLAQHINQIQTHQTATTEEKEAAIQLANQKSNEARTAIQNEHS' A
#
# COMPACT_ATOMS: atom_id res chain seq x y z
N SER A 1 13.77 19.43 -10.58
CA SER A 1 12.95 19.37 -9.36
C SER A 1 11.97 18.23 -9.53
N SER A 2 12.26 17.05 -8.97
CA SER A 2 11.34 15.90 -9.00
C SER A 2 11.61 14.89 -7.89
N ASN A 3 12.81 14.89 -7.30
CA ASN A 3 13.12 14.01 -6.16
C ASN A 3 12.42 14.42 -4.85
N ASN A 4 12.14 15.70 -4.63
CA ASN A 4 11.47 16.15 -3.39
C ASN A 4 9.98 15.82 -3.38
N ASP A 5 9.32 15.85 -4.54
CA ASP A 5 7.87 15.60 -4.62
C ASP A 5 7.55 14.11 -4.44
N VAL A 6 8.43 13.24 -4.94
CA VAL A 6 8.33 11.78 -4.74
C VAL A 6 8.58 11.41 -3.28
N GLU A 7 9.57 12.02 -2.62
CA GLU A 7 9.85 11.73 -1.22
C GLU A 7 8.74 12.27 -0.30
N ASN A 8 8.16 13.42 -0.64
CA ASN A 8 7.00 13.97 0.07
C ASN A 8 5.75 13.10 -0.11
N ALA A 9 5.47 12.62 -1.32
CA ALA A 9 4.35 11.72 -1.57
C ALA A 9 4.50 10.39 -0.79
N LYS A 10 5.73 9.88 -0.70
CA LYS A 10 6.08 8.68 0.08
C LYS A 10 5.83 8.89 1.57
N VAL A 11 6.31 10.01 2.14
CA VAL A 11 6.12 10.32 3.58
C VAL A 11 4.64 10.58 3.90
N ALA A 12 3.93 11.30 3.04
CA ALA A 12 2.50 11.56 3.22
C ALA A 12 1.67 10.25 3.18
N GLY A 13 1.96 9.35 2.24
CA GLY A 13 1.30 8.05 2.16
C GLY A 13 1.55 7.15 3.36
N ILE A 14 2.75 7.21 3.96
CA ILE A 14 3.10 6.48 5.19
C ILE A 14 2.27 6.99 6.38
N ASN A 15 2.12 8.31 6.52
CA ASN A 15 1.38 8.92 7.62
C ASN A 15 -0.14 8.69 7.53
N GLU A 16 -0.71 8.62 6.33
CA GLU A 16 -2.12 8.27 6.17
C GLU A 16 -2.44 6.82 6.58
N ILE A 17 -1.49 5.90 6.38
CA ILE A 17 -1.65 4.49 6.78
C ILE A 17 -1.52 4.31 8.29
N ALA A 18 -0.66 5.10 8.95
CA ALA A 18 -0.37 4.98 10.38
C ALA A 18 -1.51 5.46 11.31
N ASN A 19 -2.47 6.23 10.81
CA ASN A 19 -3.49 6.91 11.64
C ASN A 19 -4.80 6.11 11.86
N VAL A 20 -4.81 4.80 11.59
CA VAL A 20 -6.03 3.98 11.70
C VAL A 20 -5.99 3.13 12.97
N LEU A 21 -6.73 3.50 14.03
CA LEU A 21 -7.01 2.69 15.24
C LEU A 21 -8.42 2.96 15.84
N PRO A 22 -9.06 2.04 16.61
CA PRO A 22 -9.54 0.70 16.20
C PRO A 22 -10.98 0.34 16.70
N ALA A 23 -11.66 -0.58 16.00
CA ALA A 23 -12.64 -1.55 16.55
C ALA A 23 -12.77 -2.68 15.51
N THR A 24 -13.08 -3.92 15.88
CA THR A 24 -13.00 -5.09 14.98
C THR A 24 -13.73 -4.97 13.62
N ALA A 25 -14.83 -4.21 13.53
CA ALA A 25 -15.47 -3.84 12.27
C ALA A 25 -14.62 -2.88 11.41
N VAL A 26 -13.92 -1.95 12.05
CA VAL A 26 -12.88 -1.09 11.44
C VAL A 26 -11.69 -1.95 10.98
N LYS A 27 -11.30 -3.02 11.69
CA LYS A 27 -10.20 -3.91 11.25
C LYS A 27 -10.53 -4.64 9.94
N SER A 28 -11.74 -5.20 9.81
CA SER A 28 -12.19 -5.82 8.55
C SER A 28 -12.35 -4.79 7.43
N LYS A 29 -12.86 -3.60 7.74
CA LYS A 29 -12.96 -2.49 6.78
C LYS A 29 -11.58 -2.01 6.32
N ALA A 30 -10.63 -1.84 7.24
CA ALA A 30 -9.26 -1.41 6.95
C ALA A 30 -8.52 -2.44 6.09
N LYS A 31 -8.68 -3.75 6.38
CA LYS A 31 -8.15 -4.82 5.52
C LYS A 31 -8.75 -4.77 4.11
N LYS A 32 -10.05 -4.57 4.00
CA LYS A 32 -10.72 -4.42 2.68
C LYS A 32 -10.24 -3.18 1.93
N ASP A 33 -10.03 -2.07 2.63
CA ASP A 33 -9.53 -0.83 2.02
C ASP A 33 -8.08 -0.98 1.53
N ILE A 34 -7.25 -1.71 2.28
CA ILE A 34 -5.91 -2.12 1.84
C ILE A 34 -6.00 -2.95 0.56
N ASP A 35 -6.89 -3.94 0.50
CA ASP A 35 -7.03 -4.81 -0.68
C ASP A 35 -7.50 -4.01 -1.91
N GLN A 36 -8.43 -3.07 -1.73
CA GLN A 36 -8.89 -2.19 -2.80
C GLN A 36 -7.80 -1.26 -3.31
N LYS A 37 -7.05 -0.61 -2.40
CA LYS A 37 -5.92 0.27 -2.76
C LYS A 37 -4.80 -0.54 -3.44
N LEU A 38 -4.50 -1.73 -2.95
CA LEU A 38 -3.50 -2.62 -3.57
C LEU A 38 -3.91 -2.99 -5.00
N ALA A 39 -5.17 -3.38 -5.22
CA ALA A 39 -5.66 -3.72 -6.55
C ALA A 39 -5.57 -2.52 -7.53
N GLN A 40 -5.91 -1.31 -7.07
CA GLN A 40 -5.75 -0.09 -7.86
C GLN A 40 -4.28 0.16 -8.24
N HIS A 41 -3.37 0.04 -7.27
CA HIS A 41 -1.94 0.22 -7.52
C HIS A 41 -1.36 -0.84 -8.47
N ILE A 42 -1.75 -2.11 -8.32
CA ILE A 42 -1.32 -3.18 -9.24
C ILE A 42 -1.81 -2.88 -10.67
N ASN A 43 -3.05 -2.44 -10.84
CA ASN A 43 -3.58 -2.09 -12.16
C ASN A 43 -2.80 -0.91 -12.79
N GLN A 44 -2.47 0.12 -12.00
CA GLN A 44 -1.63 1.23 -12.46
C GLN A 44 -0.23 0.75 -12.89
N ILE A 45 0.40 -0.14 -12.13
CA ILE A 45 1.71 -0.72 -12.48
C ILE A 45 1.61 -1.53 -13.78
N GLN A 46 0.59 -2.38 -13.93
CA GLN A 46 0.41 -3.23 -15.11
C GLN A 46 0.18 -2.40 -16.38
N THR A 47 -0.63 -1.34 -16.28
CA THR A 47 -0.97 -0.45 -17.40
C THR A 47 0.13 0.56 -17.73
N HIS A 48 1.21 0.62 -16.94
CA HIS A 48 2.34 1.49 -17.22
C HIS A 48 3.08 1.04 -18.49
N GLN A 49 2.87 1.72 -19.61
CA GLN A 49 3.30 1.28 -20.94
C GLN A 49 4.83 1.30 -21.13
N THR A 50 5.56 2.06 -20.31
CA THR A 50 7.02 2.24 -20.49
C THR A 50 7.87 1.41 -19.52
N ALA A 51 7.25 0.68 -18.59
CA ALA A 51 7.97 -0.16 -17.65
C ALA A 51 8.22 -1.56 -18.24
N THR A 52 9.38 -2.13 -17.99
CA THR A 52 9.68 -3.51 -18.41
C THR A 52 8.88 -4.52 -17.58
N THR A 53 8.85 -5.77 -18.04
CA THR A 53 8.18 -6.85 -17.29
C THR A 53 8.81 -7.02 -15.91
N GLU A 54 10.14 -7.00 -15.82
CA GLU A 54 10.89 -7.17 -14.57
C GLU A 54 10.63 -6.02 -13.59
N GLU A 55 10.55 -4.78 -14.09
CA GLU A 55 10.23 -3.61 -13.27
C GLU A 55 8.80 -3.70 -12.71
N LYS A 56 7.84 -4.15 -13.52
CA LYS A 56 6.45 -4.35 -13.09
C LYS A 56 6.35 -5.46 -12.05
N GLU A 57 7.03 -6.57 -12.26
CA GLU A 57 7.05 -7.69 -11.30
C GLU A 57 7.65 -7.28 -9.95
N ALA A 58 8.78 -6.58 -9.95
CA ALA A 58 9.41 -6.07 -8.74
C ALA A 58 8.49 -5.09 -7.98
N ALA A 59 7.83 -4.17 -8.71
CA ALA A 59 6.90 -3.23 -8.11
C ALA A 59 5.65 -3.92 -7.53
N ILE A 60 5.10 -4.93 -8.21
CA ILE A 60 3.97 -5.73 -7.71
C ILE A 60 4.38 -6.51 -6.46
N GLN A 61 5.56 -7.13 -6.44
CA GLN A 61 6.05 -7.85 -5.25
C GLN A 61 6.18 -6.93 -4.04
N LEU A 62 6.76 -5.74 -4.23
CA LEU A 62 6.90 -4.75 -3.17
C LEU A 62 5.54 -4.27 -2.65
N ALA A 63 4.58 -4.01 -3.54
CA ALA A 63 3.23 -3.61 -3.15
C ALA A 63 2.52 -4.69 -2.33
N ASN A 64 2.66 -5.96 -2.72
CA ASN A 64 2.11 -7.09 -1.96
C ASN A 64 2.77 -7.24 -0.58
N GLN A 65 4.10 -7.09 -0.49
CA GLN A 65 4.81 -7.15 0.79
C GLN A 65 4.30 -6.06 1.75
N LYS A 66 4.17 -4.83 1.27
CA LYS A 66 3.69 -3.71 2.10
C LYS A 66 2.23 -3.88 2.53
N SER A 67 1.38 -4.42 1.66
CA SER A 67 0.01 -4.80 2.04
C SER A 67 0.00 -5.83 3.15
N ASN A 68 0.83 -6.87 3.06
CA ASN A 68 0.93 -7.91 4.09
C ASN A 68 1.44 -7.37 5.43
N GLU A 69 2.43 -6.48 5.42
CA GLU A 69 2.92 -5.78 6.62
C GLU A 69 1.80 -4.97 7.28
N ALA A 70 1.06 -4.17 6.50
CA ALA A 70 -0.06 -3.37 7.01
C ALA A 70 -1.21 -4.25 7.57
N ARG A 71 -1.55 -5.35 6.90
CA ARG A 71 -2.57 -6.31 7.37
C ARG A 71 -2.15 -6.99 8.66
N THR A 72 -0.86 -7.33 8.79
CA THR A 72 -0.28 -7.95 9.99
C THR A 72 -0.32 -6.97 11.17
N ALA A 73 0.05 -5.71 10.94
CA ALA A 73 -0.08 -4.66 11.96
C ALA A 73 -1.53 -4.54 12.45
N ILE A 74 -2.51 -4.44 11.54
CA ILE A 74 -3.94 -4.39 11.90
C ILE A 74 -4.40 -5.64 12.68
N GLN A 75 -3.87 -6.81 12.34
CA GLN A 75 -4.18 -8.06 13.04
C GLN A 75 -3.61 -8.05 14.47
N ASN A 76 -2.37 -7.60 14.64
CA ASN A 76 -1.63 -7.62 15.91
C ASN A 76 -2.00 -6.48 16.88
N GLU A 77 -2.71 -5.45 16.41
CA GLU A 77 -3.29 -4.31 17.17
C GLU A 77 -4.37 -4.71 18.22
N HIS A 78 -4.31 -5.92 18.77
CA HIS A 78 -4.97 -6.38 20.00
C HIS A 78 -4.22 -7.65 20.44
N SER A 79 -3.11 -7.45 21.15
CA SER A 79 -2.60 -8.39 22.16
C SER A 79 -2.79 -7.73 23.52
#